data_AF-A0A8S3VP20-F1
#
_entry.id   AF-A0A8S3VP20-F1
#
_cell.length_a   1.000
_cell.length_b   1.000
_cell.length_c   1.000
_cell.angle_alpha   90.00
_cell.angle_beta   90.00
_cell.angle_gamma   90.00
#
_symmetry.space_group_name_H-M   'P 1'
#
loop_
_entity.id
_entity.type
_entity.pdbx_description
1 polymer ?
#
loop_
_entity_poly.entity_id
_entity_poly.type
_entity_poly.pdbx_seq_one_letter_code
_entity_poly.pdbx_strand_id
1 'polypeptide(L)'
;MIDLMFLINNDKDGKKQEHYCWVKSSSILLGLQVSLNSHKVFFCRRCFNHFTKQDILDKHLEYCSQKEVVKIELPEPGTFTQFDNYNHAMRVPVTIYADFECFVEKIDTCQPNSSKSYTKQYQHHEPSGYCYYIKYEHEHYKSPVLYQGPYVAKTFVREMEKEMWKIYNIYKEKKDMVMTEEDNKRHETSMTCHICSKDLNVDMVRDHDHITGKYRGAAHSKCNLAFQLPKFVPIVFHNLSGYDAHLFVKELGYNGGQINCIPNTDEKYISFSKKVGPIEMRFIDSCRFMPNSLDTLVKNLMKDQFKNTKEVFNNEYYELLLRKGVYPYEYMDSPEKLMETKLPFKEDFYSKLTGEDIDDDDYEYDNKKYGKHLSVRQ
;
A
#
# COMPACT_ATOMS: atom_id res chain seq x y z
N MET A 1 -16.53 34.64 30.23
CA MET A 1 -16.98 33.24 30.08
C MET A 1 -16.79 32.56 31.43
N ILE A 2 -17.81 31.88 31.96
CA ILE A 2 -17.77 31.22 33.27
C ILE A 2 -17.58 29.72 33.04
N ASP A 3 -16.60 29.11 33.71
CA ASP A 3 -16.40 27.66 33.66
C ASP A 3 -17.13 26.99 34.83
N LEU A 4 -17.99 26.02 34.53
CA LEU A 4 -18.72 25.25 35.53
C LEU A 4 -18.36 23.78 35.39
N MET A 5 -18.04 23.13 36.51
CA MET A 5 -17.87 21.69 36.59
C MET A 5 -19.16 21.08 37.12
N PHE A 6 -19.76 20.18 36.35
CA PHE A 6 -20.94 19.44 36.76
C PHE A 6 -20.53 18.21 37.59
N LEU A 7 -21.09 18.09 38.78
CA LEU A 7 -20.79 17.03 39.72
C LEU A 7 -22.08 16.26 40.04
N ILE A 8 -22.00 14.93 39.91
CA ILE A 8 -23.09 14.00 40.21
C ILE A 8 -22.65 13.13 41.38
N ASN A 9 -23.33 13.26 42.52
CA ASN A 9 -23.12 12.39 43.69
C ASN A 9 -24.37 11.52 43.89
N ASN A 10 -24.17 10.27 44.30
CA ASN A 10 -25.26 9.42 44.76
C ASN A 10 -25.34 9.52 46.28
N ASP A 11 -26.51 9.89 46.81
CA ASP A 11 -26.76 9.87 48.26
C ASP A 11 -26.85 8.42 48.78
N LYS A 12 -26.82 8.23 50.10
CA LYS A 12 -26.90 6.90 50.75
C LYS A 12 -28.17 6.11 50.39
N ASP A 13 -29.22 6.83 49.97
CA ASP A 13 -30.50 6.27 49.51
C ASP A 13 -30.58 6.11 47.98
N GLY A 14 -29.47 6.27 47.25
CA GLY A 14 -29.40 6.10 45.79
C GLY A 14 -29.98 7.26 44.96
N LYS A 15 -30.36 8.38 45.59
CA LYS A 15 -30.81 9.59 44.87
C LYS A 15 -29.61 10.35 44.30
N LYS A 16 -29.68 10.72 43.02
CA LYS A 16 -28.69 11.57 42.35
C LYS A 16 -28.83 13.01 42.81
N GLN A 17 -27.77 13.56 43.40
CA GLN A 17 -27.61 14.98 43.68
C GLN A 17 -26.70 15.61 42.64
N GLU A 18 -27.23 16.60 41.93
CA GLU A 18 -26.55 17.29 40.83
C GLU A 18 -26.21 18.72 41.26
N HIS A 19 -24.95 19.12 41.12
CA HIS A 19 -24.50 20.47 41.45
C HIS A 19 -23.48 20.99 40.45
N TYR A 20 -23.45 22.31 40.28
CA TYR A 20 -22.44 23.00 39.49
C TYR A 20 -21.45 23.69 40.42
N CYS A 21 -20.17 23.40 40.23
CA CYS A 21 -19.08 24.08 40.92
C CYS A 21 -18.39 25.06 39.98
N TRP A 22 -18.14 26.29 40.45
CA TRP A 22 -17.43 27.28 39.64
C TRP A 22 -15.94 26.96 39.58
N VAL A 23 -15.43 26.78 38.36
CA VAL A 23 -14.01 26.59 38.08
C VAL A 23 -13.38 27.96 37.84
N LYS A 24 -12.59 28.44 38.80
CA LYS A 24 -11.89 29.73 38.69
C LYS A 24 -10.78 29.72 37.65
N SER A 25 -10.16 28.56 37.40
CA SER A 25 -9.07 28.40 36.44
C SER A 25 -8.97 26.94 35.98
N SER A 26 -9.29 26.69 34.72
CA SER A 26 -9.10 25.37 34.09
C SER A 26 -7.63 24.96 34.03
N SER A 27 -6.72 25.93 33.88
CA SER A 27 -5.27 25.70 33.93
C SER A 27 -4.81 25.05 35.24
N ILE A 28 -5.44 25.41 36.36
CA ILE A 28 -5.10 24.83 37.67
C ILE A 28 -5.77 23.47 37.82
N LEU A 29 -7.06 23.37 37.48
CA LEU A 29 -7.84 22.15 37.65
C LEU A 29 -7.29 20.98 36.83
N LEU A 30 -6.92 21.23 35.57
CA LEU A 30 -6.48 20.20 34.62
C LEU A 30 -4.95 20.12 34.49
N GLY A 31 -4.21 21.16 34.90
CA GLY A 31 -2.77 21.23 34.71
C GLY A 31 -2.00 20.07 35.35
N LEU A 32 -2.39 19.68 36.57
CA LEU A 32 -1.77 18.57 37.30
C LEU A 32 -1.99 17.19 36.66
N GLN A 33 -3.02 17.04 35.82
CA GLN A 33 -3.27 15.80 35.07
C GLN A 33 -2.38 15.68 33.83
N VAL A 34 -1.80 16.80 33.37
CA VAL A 34 -1.02 16.88 32.13
C VAL A 34 0.47 16.97 32.42
N SER A 35 0.88 17.73 33.43
CA SER A 35 2.29 17.90 33.78
C SER A 35 2.51 18.03 35.28
N LEU A 36 3.60 17.43 35.76
CA LEU A 36 4.11 17.63 37.12
C LEU A 36 4.81 18.99 37.30
N ASN A 37 5.06 19.72 36.21
CA ASN A 37 5.73 21.00 36.24
C ASN A 37 4.78 22.12 36.69
N SER A 38 5.30 23.12 37.41
CA SER A 38 4.55 24.25 37.93
C SER A 38 4.23 25.35 36.89
N HIS A 39 4.53 25.11 35.61
CA HIS A 39 4.29 26.08 34.54
C HIS A 39 2.80 26.14 34.17
N LYS A 40 2.31 27.33 33.87
CA LYS A 40 0.92 27.55 33.45
C LYS A 40 0.66 26.87 32.10
N VAL A 41 -0.37 26.03 32.07
CA VAL A 41 -0.85 25.34 30.86
C VAL A 41 -2.14 25.99 30.37
N PHE A 42 -2.30 26.13 29.05
CA PHE A 42 -3.46 26.71 28.41
C PHE A 42 -4.27 25.63 27.71
N PHE A 43 -5.58 25.58 27.94
CA PHE A 43 -6.45 24.53 27.38
C PHE A 43 -7.42 25.11 26.35
N CYS A 44 -7.57 24.42 25.22
CA CYS A 44 -8.67 24.70 24.30
C CYS A 44 -9.97 24.12 24.85
N ARG A 45 -10.99 24.96 25.04
CA ARG A 45 -12.29 24.55 25.62
C ARG A 45 -13.15 23.68 24.70
N ARG A 46 -12.78 23.58 23.41
CA ARG A 46 -13.53 22.80 22.41
C ARG A 46 -13.01 21.37 22.31
N CYS A 47 -11.70 21.20 22.21
CA CYS A 47 -11.07 19.89 22.01
C CYS A 47 -10.29 19.39 23.24
N PHE A 48 -10.18 20.18 24.31
CA PHE A 48 -9.41 19.89 25.52
C PHE A 48 -7.91 19.61 25.33
N ASN A 49 -7.34 19.92 24.15
CA ASN A 49 -5.89 19.94 23.96
C ASN A 49 -5.22 21.04 24.80
N HIS A 50 -3.96 20.81 25.16
CA HIS A 50 -3.16 21.68 26.00
C HIS A 50 -2.01 22.32 25.24
N PHE A 51 -1.65 23.54 25.65
CA PHE A 51 -0.62 24.38 25.03
C PHE A 51 0.23 25.05 26.10
N THR A 52 1.51 25.25 25.80
CA THR A 52 2.47 25.86 26.73
C THR A 52 2.38 27.38 26.78
N LYS A 53 1.80 28.01 25.74
CA LYS A 53 1.66 29.47 25.64
C LYS A 53 0.30 29.86 25.04
N GLN A 54 -0.16 31.07 25.38
CA GLN A 54 -1.44 31.60 24.93
C GLN A 54 -1.48 31.85 23.42
N ASP A 55 -0.39 32.34 22.83
CA ASP A 55 -0.28 32.60 21.39
C ASP A 55 -0.43 31.33 20.54
N ILE A 56 0.07 30.19 21.04
CA ILE A 56 -0.09 28.88 20.37
C ILE A 56 -1.56 28.42 20.47
N LEU A 57 -2.21 28.63 21.61
CA LEU A 57 -3.64 28.34 21.76
C LEU A 57 -4.47 29.23 20.81
N ASP A 58 -4.14 30.51 20.69
CA ASP A 58 -4.86 31.44 19.81
C ASP A 58 -4.75 31.00 18.33
N LYS A 59 -3.55 30.62 17.88
CA LYS A 59 -3.33 30.00 16.55
C LYS A 59 -4.10 28.69 16.40
N HIS A 60 -4.18 27.88 17.45
CA HIS A 60 -4.99 26.66 17.43
C HIS A 60 -6.48 26.96 17.25
N LEU A 61 -6.99 28.00 17.89
CA LEU A 61 -8.40 28.39 17.83
C LEU A 61 -8.82 28.85 16.43
N GLU A 62 -7.91 29.42 15.62
CA GLU A 62 -8.20 29.82 14.24
C GLU A 62 -8.75 28.68 13.38
N TYR A 63 -8.21 27.47 13.52
CA TYR A 63 -8.68 26.28 12.79
C TYR A 63 -9.60 25.37 13.63
N CYS A 64 -9.40 25.28 14.95
CA CYS A 64 -10.23 24.44 15.80
C CYS A 64 -11.67 24.98 15.87
N SER A 65 -11.84 26.30 15.82
CA SER A 65 -13.16 26.92 15.86
C SER A 65 -14.03 26.63 14.63
N GLN A 66 -13.40 26.29 13.50
CA GLN A 66 -14.06 25.97 12.24
C GLN A 66 -14.60 24.54 12.17
N LYS A 67 -14.18 23.66 13.09
CA LYS A 67 -14.58 22.25 13.15
C LYS A 67 -15.67 22.03 14.20
N GLU A 68 -16.62 21.14 13.95
CA GLU A 68 -17.60 20.74 14.97
C GLU A 68 -16.91 20.13 16.20
N VAL A 69 -17.52 20.32 17.37
CA VAL A 69 -16.99 19.77 18.63
C VAL A 69 -17.15 18.26 18.60
N VAL A 70 -16.04 17.53 18.64
CA VAL A 70 -16.03 16.06 18.62
C VAL A 70 -15.91 15.56 20.05
N LYS A 71 -16.88 14.74 20.49
CA LYS A 71 -16.80 13.96 21.72
C LYS A 71 -16.24 12.58 21.37
N ILE A 72 -15.11 12.21 21.95
CA ILE A 72 -14.56 10.85 21.79
C ILE A 72 -15.39 9.93 22.70
N GLU A 73 -16.24 9.10 22.10
CA GLU A 73 -16.93 8.02 22.79
C GLU A 73 -16.17 6.72 22.53
N LEU A 74 -15.56 6.18 23.58
CA LEU A 74 -14.95 4.86 23.51
C LEU A 74 -16.04 3.79 23.62
N PRO A 75 -15.89 2.67 22.90
CA PRO A 75 -16.77 1.53 23.06
C PRO A 75 -16.83 1.06 24.53
N GLU A 76 -18.02 0.63 24.98
CA GLU A 76 -18.19 -0.04 26.27
C GLU A 76 -17.27 -1.28 26.35
N PRO A 77 -16.65 -1.57 27.51
CA PRO A 77 -15.85 -2.78 27.68
C PRO A 77 -16.63 -4.04 27.32
N GLY A 78 -16.04 -4.89 26.47
CA GLY A 78 -16.68 -6.12 25.98
C GLY A 78 -17.50 -5.95 24.69
N THR A 79 -17.49 -4.76 24.08
CA THR A 79 -18.00 -4.59 22.71
C THR A 79 -16.95 -5.03 21.67
N PHE A 80 -17.44 -5.61 20.58
CA PHE A 80 -16.61 -6.10 19.48
C PHE A 80 -17.00 -5.40 18.18
N THR A 81 -16.02 -5.11 17.34
CA THR A 81 -16.24 -4.65 15.97
C THR A 81 -16.38 -5.84 15.03
N GLN A 82 -17.41 -5.85 14.20
CA GLN A 82 -17.60 -6.86 13.16
C GLN A 82 -17.26 -6.26 11.78
N PHE A 83 -16.78 -7.11 10.87
CA PHE A 83 -16.62 -6.74 9.48
C PHE A 83 -17.96 -6.88 8.75
N ASP A 84 -18.47 -5.79 8.18
CA ASP A 84 -19.80 -5.77 7.59
C ASP A 84 -19.77 -5.77 6.06
N ASN A 85 -18.67 -5.28 5.46
CA ASN A 85 -18.52 -5.11 4.02
C ASN A 85 -17.94 -6.37 3.35
N TYR A 86 -18.62 -7.50 3.49
CA TYR A 86 -18.20 -8.79 2.94
C TYR A 86 -17.98 -8.79 1.42
N ASN A 87 -18.59 -7.86 0.69
CA ASN A 87 -18.32 -7.61 -0.73
C ASN A 87 -16.85 -7.24 -1.01
N HIS A 88 -16.13 -6.65 -0.05
CA HIS A 88 -14.70 -6.34 -0.16
C HIS A 88 -13.80 -7.52 0.21
N ALA A 89 -14.34 -8.63 0.71
CA ALA A 89 -13.59 -9.86 0.93
C ALA A 89 -13.35 -10.64 -0.38
N MET A 90 -13.99 -10.24 -1.50
CA MET A 90 -13.73 -10.86 -2.79
C MET A 90 -12.28 -10.61 -3.20
N ARG A 91 -11.55 -11.70 -3.42
CA ARG A 91 -10.20 -11.64 -3.96
C ARG A 91 -10.25 -11.10 -5.39
N VAL A 92 -9.35 -10.17 -5.71
CA VAL A 92 -9.22 -9.66 -7.08
C VAL A 92 -8.59 -10.75 -7.95
N PRO A 93 -9.22 -11.18 -9.05
CA PRO A 93 -8.72 -12.31 -9.85
C PRO A 93 -7.36 -12.07 -10.51
N VAL A 94 -7.06 -10.80 -10.82
CA VAL A 94 -5.82 -10.38 -11.48
C VAL A 94 -5.12 -9.33 -10.63
N THR A 95 -3.83 -9.51 -10.39
CA THR A 95 -2.96 -8.52 -9.74
C THR A 95 -1.68 -8.38 -10.54
N ILE A 96 -1.25 -7.15 -10.77
CA ILE A 96 0.01 -6.85 -11.46
C ILE A 96 1.03 -6.44 -10.41
N TYR A 97 2.21 -7.02 -10.44
CA TYR A 97 3.37 -6.59 -9.66
C TYR A 97 4.36 -5.95 -10.61
N ALA A 98 4.89 -4.78 -10.28
CA ALA A 98 5.81 -4.05 -11.13
C ALA A 98 6.92 -3.40 -10.31
N ASP A 99 8.03 -3.14 -10.98
CA ASP A 99 9.22 -2.48 -10.42
C ASP A 99 9.96 -1.72 -11.53
N PHE A 100 10.58 -0.59 -11.20
CA PHE A 100 11.40 0.18 -12.12
C PHE A 100 12.86 0.17 -11.69
N GLU A 101 13.73 0.17 -12.69
CA GLU A 101 15.13 0.52 -12.51
C GLU A 101 15.41 1.91 -13.08
N CYS A 102 16.42 2.58 -12.53
CA CYS A 102 16.84 3.91 -12.97
C CYS A 102 18.34 3.96 -13.23
N PHE A 103 18.73 4.77 -14.20
CA PHE A 103 20.07 5.33 -14.26
C PHE A 103 20.18 6.45 -13.23
N VAL A 104 21.31 6.48 -12.53
CA VAL A 104 21.58 7.45 -11.48
C VAL A 104 22.67 8.40 -11.96
N GLU A 105 22.26 9.42 -12.71
CA GLU A 105 23.17 10.42 -13.27
C GLU A 105 23.63 11.39 -12.18
N LYS A 106 24.93 11.63 -12.10
CA LYS A 106 25.51 12.56 -11.12
C LYS A 106 25.27 14.00 -11.55
N ILE A 107 24.71 14.82 -10.66
CA ILE A 107 24.50 16.25 -10.89
C ILE A 107 25.66 17.02 -10.28
N ASP A 108 26.38 17.77 -11.12
CA ASP A 108 27.35 18.75 -10.65
C ASP A 108 26.63 19.98 -10.08
N THR A 109 26.84 20.24 -8.79
CA THR A 109 26.29 21.43 -8.13
C THR A 109 27.41 22.38 -7.72
N CYS A 110 27.19 23.68 -7.87
CA CYS A 110 28.08 24.71 -7.35
C CYS A 110 28.21 24.64 -5.82
N GLN A 111 29.31 25.22 -5.28
CA GLN A 111 29.47 25.34 -3.84
C GLN A 111 28.33 26.18 -3.24
N PRO A 112 27.66 25.66 -2.21
CA PRO A 112 26.54 26.34 -1.61
C PRO A 112 27.01 27.54 -0.76
N ASN A 113 26.20 28.60 -0.76
CA ASN A 113 26.48 29.79 0.03
C ASN A 113 26.22 29.51 1.52
N SER A 114 27.22 29.70 2.37
CA SER A 114 27.16 29.47 3.82
C SER A 114 26.12 30.31 4.57
N SER A 115 25.59 31.35 3.94
CA SER A 115 24.63 32.29 4.54
C SER A 115 23.17 31.96 4.24
N LYS A 116 22.87 30.92 3.46
CA LYS A 116 21.51 30.53 3.08
C LYS A 116 21.32 29.02 3.22
N SER A 117 20.13 28.60 3.62
CA SER A 117 19.74 27.20 3.47
C SER A 117 19.69 26.85 1.98
N TYR A 118 20.21 25.67 1.64
CA TYR A 118 20.22 25.16 0.28
C TYR A 118 19.90 23.66 0.31
N THR A 119 19.28 23.18 -0.75
CA THR A 119 19.09 21.75 -1.01
C THR A 119 19.99 21.39 -2.17
N LYS A 120 20.89 20.42 -1.98
CA LYS A 120 21.80 19.95 -3.02
C LYS A 120 21.20 18.72 -3.68
N GLN A 121 20.60 18.89 -4.85
CA GLN A 121 20.28 17.77 -5.74
C GLN A 121 21.59 17.23 -6.27
N TYR A 122 21.96 15.99 -5.91
CA TYR A 122 23.25 15.41 -6.28
C TYR A 122 23.11 14.29 -7.32
N GLN A 123 21.88 13.80 -7.55
CA GLN A 123 21.56 12.75 -8.52
C GLN A 123 20.26 13.06 -9.27
N HIS A 124 20.26 12.72 -10.56
CA HIS A 124 19.09 12.69 -11.41
C HIS A 124 18.77 11.22 -11.73
N HIS A 125 17.53 10.81 -11.47
CA HIS A 125 17.08 9.44 -11.63
C HIS A 125 16.26 9.34 -12.91
N GLU A 126 16.82 8.72 -13.94
CA GLU A 126 16.12 8.48 -15.21
C GLU A 126 15.71 6.99 -15.30
N PRO A 127 14.43 6.67 -15.52
CA PRO A 127 13.99 5.28 -15.71
C PRO A 127 14.79 4.55 -16.79
N SER A 128 15.51 3.50 -16.42
CA SER A 128 16.32 2.67 -17.34
C SER A 128 15.52 1.48 -17.88
N GLY A 129 14.55 1.00 -17.10
CA GLY A 129 13.65 -0.07 -17.49
C GLY A 129 12.58 -0.34 -16.45
N TYR A 130 11.68 -1.26 -16.77
CA TYR A 130 10.73 -1.80 -15.82
C TYR A 130 10.54 -3.29 -16.06
N CYS A 131 10.13 -4.00 -15.01
CA CYS A 131 9.61 -5.34 -15.09
C CYS A 131 8.19 -5.37 -14.51
N TYR A 132 7.28 -6.12 -15.14
CA TYR A 132 6.02 -6.45 -14.50
C TYR A 132 5.63 -7.92 -14.67
N TYR A 133 5.02 -8.46 -13.63
CA TYR A 133 4.45 -9.81 -13.58
C TYR A 133 2.96 -9.73 -13.30
N ILE A 134 2.16 -10.50 -14.06
CA ILE A 134 0.71 -10.54 -13.88
C ILE A 134 0.34 -11.86 -13.22
N LYS A 135 -0.12 -11.80 -11.97
CA LYS A 135 -0.70 -12.97 -11.30
C LYS A 135 -2.19 -13.03 -11.62
N TYR A 136 -2.56 -14.10 -12.32
CA TYR A 136 -3.94 -14.50 -12.50
C TYR A 136 -4.24 -15.70 -11.60
N GLU A 137 -5.39 -15.70 -10.95
CA GLU A 137 -5.72 -16.72 -9.94
C GLU A 137 -5.91 -18.12 -10.52
N HIS A 138 -6.39 -18.24 -11.75
CA HIS A 138 -6.83 -19.52 -12.30
C HIS A 138 -5.74 -20.29 -13.04
N GLU A 139 -4.82 -19.59 -13.70
CA GLU A 139 -3.74 -20.19 -14.47
C GLU A 139 -2.59 -19.21 -14.68
N HIS A 140 -1.47 -19.73 -15.21
CA HIS A 140 -0.37 -18.91 -15.68
C HIS A 140 -0.84 -18.01 -16.83
N TYR A 141 -0.79 -16.69 -16.64
CA TYR A 141 -1.22 -15.74 -17.66
C TYR A 141 -0.16 -15.57 -18.76
N LYS A 142 1.02 -15.05 -18.40
CA LYS A 142 2.18 -14.91 -19.28
C LYS A 142 3.46 -14.73 -18.46
N SER A 143 4.61 -14.98 -19.09
CA SER A 143 5.92 -14.72 -18.49
C SER A 143 6.09 -13.22 -18.14
N PRO A 144 6.90 -12.87 -17.13
CA PRO A 144 7.19 -11.48 -16.79
C PRO A 144 7.66 -10.68 -18.01
N VAL A 145 7.22 -9.43 -18.08
CA VAL A 145 7.57 -8.52 -19.19
C VAL A 145 8.61 -7.54 -18.70
N LEU A 146 9.81 -7.68 -19.24
CA LEU A 146 10.92 -6.73 -19.07
C LEU A 146 10.94 -5.77 -20.26
N TYR A 147 11.03 -4.47 -19.97
CA TYR A 147 11.25 -3.44 -20.99
C TYR A 147 12.43 -2.57 -20.60
N GLN A 148 13.33 -2.37 -21.56
CA GLN A 148 14.45 -1.45 -21.48
C GLN A 148 14.56 -0.74 -22.82
N GLY A 149 14.72 0.58 -22.81
CA GLY A 149 14.75 1.38 -24.02
C GLY A 149 14.26 2.80 -23.79
N PRO A 150 14.07 3.59 -24.86
CA PRO A 150 13.65 4.97 -24.74
C PRO A 150 12.20 5.09 -24.24
N TYR A 151 11.90 6.19 -23.54
CA TYR A 151 10.55 6.52 -23.06
C TYR A 151 9.94 5.45 -22.13
N VAL A 152 10.75 4.90 -21.22
CA VAL A 152 10.36 3.81 -20.29
C VAL A 152 9.03 4.08 -19.59
N ALA A 153 8.88 5.23 -18.92
CA ALA A 153 7.66 5.59 -18.19
C ALA A 153 6.41 5.66 -19.08
N LYS A 154 6.54 6.26 -20.28
CA LYS A 154 5.44 6.36 -21.25
C LYS A 154 5.05 5.00 -21.80
N THR A 155 6.04 4.18 -22.12
CA THR A 155 5.84 2.82 -22.60
C THR A 155 5.16 1.97 -21.53
N PHE A 156 5.56 2.10 -20.25
CA PHE A 156 4.93 1.43 -19.13
C PHE A 156 3.42 1.72 -19.05
N VAL A 157 3.03 3.01 -19.00
CA VAL A 157 1.61 3.40 -18.92
C VAL A 157 0.82 2.85 -20.10
N ARG A 158 1.36 2.94 -21.31
CA ARG A 158 0.72 2.40 -22.52
C ARG A 158 0.54 0.88 -22.45
N GLU A 159 1.55 0.14 -22.00
CA GLU A 159 1.44 -1.32 -21.86
C GLU A 159 0.45 -1.69 -20.75
N MET A 160 0.40 -0.96 -19.64
CA MET A 160 -0.62 -1.16 -18.60
C MET A 160 -2.03 -0.94 -19.15
N GLU A 161 -2.26 0.12 -19.93
CA GLU A 161 -3.56 0.37 -20.59
C GLU A 161 -3.95 -0.77 -21.55
N LYS A 162 -2.99 -1.33 -22.31
CA LYS A 162 -3.24 -2.50 -23.17
C LYS A 162 -3.60 -3.73 -22.36
N GLU A 163 -2.88 -3.99 -21.27
CA GLU A 163 -3.19 -5.12 -20.37
C GLU A 163 -4.56 -4.95 -19.71
N MET A 164 -4.95 -3.73 -19.34
CA MET A 164 -6.30 -3.46 -18.84
C MET A 164 -7.39 -3.87 -19.83
N TRP A 165 -7.24 -3.56 -21.12
CA TRP A 165 -8.20 -4.00 -22.14
C TRP A 165 -8.28 -5.52 -22.29
N LYS A 166 -7.13 -6.22 -22.22
CA LYS A 166 -7.11 -7.69 -22.26
C LYS A 166 -7.80 -8.29 -21.03
N ILE A 167 -7.49 -7.79 -19.84
CA ILE A 167 -8.13 -8.23 -18.59
C ILE A 167 -9.63 -7.94 -18.60
N TYR A 168 -10.04 -6.80 -19.14
CA TYR A 168 -11.46 -6.48 -19.27
C TYR A 168 -12.19 -7.49 -20.16
N ASN A 169 -11.59 -7.94 -21.27
CA ASN A 169 -12.21 -8.95 -22.12
C ASN A 169 -12.43 -10.26 -21.36
N ILE A 170 -11.50 -10.66 -20.49
CA ILE A 170 -11.67 -11.82 -19.59
C ILE A 170 -12.85 -11.60 -18.64
N TYR A 171 -12.98 -10.41 -18.05
CA TYR A 171 -14.08 -10.10 -17.13
C TYR A 171 -15.44 -9.99 -17.81
N LYS A 172 -15.45 -9.67 -19.11
CA LYS A 172 -16.68 -9.50 -19.91
C LYS A 172 -17.32 -10.85 -20.24
N GLU A 173 -16.52 -11.88 -20.46
CA GLU A 173 -16.98 -13.24 -20.78
C GLU A 173 -17.45 -13.96 -19.51
N LYS A 174 -18.71 -13.71 -19.12
CA LYS A 174 -19.32 -14.41 -17.99
C LYS A 174 -19.63 -15.85 -18.36
N LYS A 175 -19.05 -16.79 -17.63
CA LYS A 175 -19.35 -18.21 -17.77
C LYS A 175 -20.55 -18.60 -16.92
N ASP A 176 -21.37 -19.49 -17.47
CA ASP A 176 -22.46 -20.11 -16.72
C ASP A 176 -21.92 -21.00 -15.60
N MET A 177 -22.75 -21.20 -14.58
CA MET A 177 -22.40 -22.00 -13.43
C MET A 177 -22.24 -23.48 -13.81
N VAL A 178 -21.11 -24.05 -13.40
CA VAL A 178 -20.81 -25.48 -13.53
C VAL A 178 -20.79 -26.09 -12.13
N MET A 179 -21.62 -27.11 -11.92
CA MET A 179 -21.71 -27.85 -10.65
C MET A 179 -21.43 -29.33 -10.86
N THR A 180 -20.61 -29.89 -9.99
CA THR A 180 -20.41 -31.33 -9.84
C THR A 180 -21.44 -31.94 -8.88
N GLU A 181 -21.55 -33.26 -8.84
CA GLU A 181 -22.40 -33.94 -7.83
C GLU A 181 -21.97 -33.63 -6.40
N GLU A 182 -20.66 -33.50 -6.16
CA GLU A 182 -20.12 -33.09 -4.86
C GLU A 182 -20.53 -31.66 -4.50
N ASP A 183 -20.53 -30.74 -5.46
CA ASP A 183 -20.99 -29.35 -5.25
C ASP A 183 -22.45 -29.31 -4.81
N ASN A 184 -23.30 -30.10 -5.45
CA ASN A 184 -24.72 -30.18 -5.09
C ASN A 184 -24.89 -30.70 -3.65
N LYS A 185 -24.19 -31.76 -3.27
CA LYS A 185 -24.20 -32.28 -1.88
C LYS A 185 -23.69 -31.23 -0.87
N ARG A 186 -22.64 -30.48 -1.22
CA ARG A 186 -22.11 -29.39 -0.37
C ARG A 186 -23.09 -28.23 -0.25
N HIS A 187 -23.85 -27.94 -1.30
CA HIS A 187 -24.88 -26.91 -1.27
C HIS A 187 -26.05 -27.33 -0.38
N GLU A 188 -26.57 -28.54 -0.54
CA GLU A 188 -27.71 -29.07 0.20
C GLU A 188 -27.44 -29.20 1.71
N THR A 189 -26.20 -29.52 2.08
CA THR A 189 -25.80 -29.65 3.49
C THR A 189 -25.33 -28.33 4.12
N SER A 190 -25.33 -27.23 3.37
CA SER A 190 -24.82 -25.94 3.86
C SER A 190 -25.81 -25.25 4.80
N MET A 191 -25.36 -24.92 6.01
CA MET A 191 -26.16 -24.17 6.99
C MET A 191 -25.78 -22.68 7.06
N THR A 192 -24.58 -22.32 6.60
CA THR A 192 -24.00 -20.99 6.76
C THR A 192 -23.57 -20.40 5.43
N CYS A 193 -23.78 -19.09 5.26
CA CYS A 193 -23.37 -18.35 4.08
C CYS A 193 -21.85 -18.28 4.00
N HIS A 194 -21.25 -18.71 2.89
CA HIS A 194 -19.79 -18.69 2.73
C HIS A 194 -19.19 -17.27 2.60
N ILE A 195 -20.02 -16.24 2.38
CA ILE A 195 -19.58 -14.83 2.24
C ILE A 195 -19.58 -14.12 3.59
N CYS A 196 -20.68 -14.20 4.36
CA CYS A 196 -20.83 -13.47 5.62
C CYS A 196 -20.74 -14.35 6.88
N SER A 197 -20.63 -15.67 6.71
CA SER A 197 -20.55 -16.67 7.77
C SER A 197 -21.77 -16.74 8.71
N LYS A 198 -22.91 -16.16 8.31
CA LYS A 198 -24.19 -16.21 9.06
C LYS A 198 -25.10 -17.31 8.52
N ASP A 199 -26.05 -17.77 9.33
CA ASP A 199 -26.99 -18.84 8.97
C ASP A 199 -27.83 -18.50 7.73
N LEU A 200 -27.96 -19.45 6.81
CA LEU A 200 -28.68 -19.29 5.53
C LEU A 200 -30.21 -19.29 5.71
N ASN A 201 -30.71 -20.01 6.71
CA ASN A 201 -32.15 -20.21 6.93
C ASN A 201 -32.86 -20.62 5.62
N VAL A 202 -33.82 -19.83 5.16
CA VAL A 202 -34.62 -20.09 3.93
C VAL A 202 -34.05 -19.36 2.70
N ASP A 203 -33.14 -18.39 2.89
CA ASP A 203 -32.55 -17.58 1.81
C ASP A 203 -31.22 -18.20 1.37
N MET A 204 -31.31 -19.30 0.60
CA MET A 204 -30.15 -20.02 0.09
C MET A 204 -30.09 -19.95 -1.44
N VAL A 205 -29.08 -19.25 -1.95
CA VAL A 205 -28.73 -19.20 -3.37
C VAL A 205 -27.33 -19.75 -3.62
N ARG A 206 -27.05 -20.08 -4.88
CA ARG A 206 -25.76 -20.60 -5.32
C ARG A 206 -24.88 -19.45 -5.82
N ASP A 207 -23.76 -19.21 -5.17
CA ASP A 207 -22.72 -18.31 -5.68
C ASP A 207 -21.73 -19.08 -6.56
N HIS A 208 -21.24 -18.42 -7.60
CA HIS A 208 -20.23 -18.98 -8.49
C HIS A 208 -19.28 -17.91 -8.99
N ASP A 209 -18.11 -18.36 -9.39
CA ASP A 209 -17.15 -17.51 -10.06
C ASP A 209 -17.57 -17.24 -11.50
N HIS A 210 -17.87 -15.98 -11.83
CA HIS A 210 -18.28 -15.61 -13.19
C HIS A 210 -17.15 -15.78 -14.24
N ILE A 211 -15.88 -15.93 -13.84
CA ILE A 211 -14.76 -16.13 -14.77
C ILE A 211 -14.61 -17.62 -15.13
N THR A 212 -14.68 -18.51 -14.14
CA THR A 212 -14.49 -19.96 -14.36
C THR A 212 -15.80 -20.76 -14.45
N GLY A 213 -16.90 -20.22 -13.98
CA GLY A 213 -18.18 -20.91 -13.80
C GLY A 213 -18.23 -21.76 -12.51
N LYS A 214 -17.12 -21.91 -11.78
CA LYS A 214 -17.05 -22.83 -10.63
C LYS A 214 -17.90 -22.35 -9.46
N TYR A 215 -18.67 -23.27 -8.89
CA TYR A 215 -19.41 -23.05 -7.66
C TYR A 215 -18.48 -22.69 -6.49
N ARG A 216 -18.82 -21.62 -5.75
CA ARG A 216 -18.04 -21.13 -4.60
C ARG A 216 -18.65 -21.57 -3.28
N GLY A 217 -19.98 -21.49 -3.17
CA GLY A 217 -20.67 -21.84 -1.94
C GLY A 217 -22.11 -21.35 -1.90
N ALA A 218 -22.80 -21.74 -0.84
CA ALA A 218 -24.15 -21.26 -0.57
C ALA A 218 -24.07 -19.86 0.03
N ALA A 219 -24.99 -18.98 -0.37
CA ALA A 219 -25.03 -17.61 0.08
C ALA A 219 -26.45 -17.10 0.25
N HIS A 220 -26.63 -16.03 1.04
CA HIS A 220 -27.86 -15.24 1.00
C HIS A 220 -27.99 -14.55 -0.35
N SER A 221 -29.22 -14.36 -0.84
CA SER A 221 -29.48 -13.65 -2.09
C SER A 221 -28.84 -12.26 -2.10
N LYS A 222 -28.97 -11.52 -0.98
CA LYS A 222 -28.36 -10.20 -0.82
C LYS A 222 -26.82 -10.25 -0.85
N CYS A 223 -26.22 -11.22 -0.17
CA CYS A 223 -24.76 -11.38 -0.16
C CYS A 223 -24.25 -11.67 -1.56
N ASN A 224 -24.87 -12.62 -2.26
CA ASN A 224 -24.54 -13.01 -3.62
C ASN A 224 -24.59 -11.81 -4.60
N LEU A 225 -25.68 -11.02 -4.55
CA LEU A 225 -25.83 -9.84 -5.42
C LEU A 225 -24.78 -8.75 -5.14
N ALA A 226 -24.32 -8.62 -3.90
CA ALA A 226 -23.29 -7.66 -3.50
C ALA A 226 -21.87 -8.16 -3.79
N PHE A 227 -21.67 -9.48 -3.83
CA PHE A 227 -20.38 -10.14 -4.04
C PHE A 227 -20.06 -10.17 -5.54
N GLN A 228 -19.73 -9.01 -6.09
CA GLN A 228 -19.43 -8.83 -7.51
C GLN A 228 -17.92 -8.70 -7.76
N LEU A 229 -17.50 -9.17 -8.94
CA LEU A 229 -16.14 -8.99 -9.42
C LEU A 229 -15.72 -7.51 -9.34
N PRO A 230 -14.61 -7.19 -8.65
CA PRO A 230 -14.10 -5.84 -8.59
C PRO A 230 -13.81 -5.30 -9.99
N LYS A 231 -14.28 -4.09 -10.28
CA LYS A 231 -14.02 -3.39 -11.56
C LYS A 231 -12.67 -2.66 -11.55
N PHE A 232 -11.72 -3.12 -10.76
CA PHE A 232 -10.38 -2.57 -10.71
C PHE A 232 -9.33 -3.67 -10.71
N VAL A 233 -8.16 -3.36 -11.24
CA VAL A 233 -6.98 -4.22 -11.21
C VAL A 233 -5.89 -3.53 -10.39
N PRO A 234 -5.44 -4.13 -9.27
CA PRO A 234 -4.34 -3.60 -8.50
C PRO A 234 -3.02 -3.77 -9.25
N ILE A 235 -2.25 -2.68 -9.34
CA ILE A 235 -0.86 -2.63 -9.78
C ILE A 235 -0.03 -2.31 -8.54
N VAL A 236 0.73 -3.28 -8.08
CA VAL A 236 1.44 -3.27 -6.80
C VAL A 236 2.91 -3.01 -7.04
N PHE A 237 3.41 -1.99 -6.35
CA PHE A 237 4.83 -1.68 -6.24
C PHE A 237 5.23 -1.76 -4.76
N HIS A 238 6.51 -1.93 -4.47
CA HIS A 238 7.01 -1.88 -3.11
C HIS A 238 7.70 -0.54 -2.86
N ASN A 239 7.15 0.27 -1.95
CA ASN A 239 7.54 1.67 -1.74
C ASN A 239 7.18 2.62 -2.90
N LEU A 240 6.02 2.37 -3.54
CA LEU A 240 5.49 3.18 -4.64
C LEU A 240 5.50 4.68 -4.34
N SER A 241 4.95 5.05 -3.17
CA SER A 241 4.73 6.45 -2.80
C SER A 241 6.04 7.19 -2.55
N GLY A 242 7.12 6.45 -2.30
CA GLY A 242 8.43 6.99 -1.97
C GLY A 242 9.35 7.11 -3.17
N TYR A 243 9.08 6.37 -4.26
CA TYR A 243 10.01 6.28 -5.38
C TYR A 243 9.30 6.15 -6.74
N ASP A 244 8.82 4.95 -7.11
CA ASP A 244 8.42 4.64 -8.49
C ASP A 244 7.28 5.52 -9.02
N ALA A 245 6.38 5.98 -8.16
CA ALA A 245 5.27 6.84 -8.59
C ALA A 245 5.79 8.10 -9.30
N HIS A 246 6.87 8.69 -8.80
CA HIS A 246 7.45 9.91 -9.36
C HIS A 246 7.96 9.73 -10.79
N LEU A 247 8.31 8.50 -11.18
CA LEU A 247 8.87 8.17 -12.49
C LEU A 247 7.81 8.22 -13.60
N PHE A 248 6.57 7.82 -13.32
CA PHE A 248 5.54 7.64 -14.36
C PHE A 248 4.21 8.35 -14.08
N VAL A 249 3.97 8.92 -12.89
CA VAL A 249 2.67 9.52 -12.57
C VAL A 249 2.27 10.65 -13.53
N LYS A 250 3.26 11.41 -14.03
CA LYS A 250 3.03 12.45 -15.05
C LYS A 250 2.53 11.85 -16.37
N GLU A 251 3.02 10.66 -16.73
CA GLU A 251 2.66 9.95 -17.95
C GLU A 251 1.18 9.49 -17.95
N LEU A 252 0.57 9.32 -16.78
CA LEU A 252 -0.84 8.96 -16.67
C LEU A 252 -1.78 10.01 -17.25
N GLY A 253 -1.40 11.29 -17.20
CA GLY A 253 -2.24 12.42 -17.63
C GLY A 253 -2.30 12.62 -19.15
N TYR A 254 -1.37 12.08 -19.93
CA TYR A 254 -1.25 12.41 -21.36
C TYR A 254 -2.37 11.82 -22.24
N ASN A 255 -2.84 10.62 -21.93
CA ASN A 255 -3.86 9.93 -22.74
C ASN A 255 -5.30 10.29 -22.32
N GLY A 256 -5.50 11.34 -21.51
CA GLY A 256 -6.79 11.66 -20.91
C GLY A 256 -7.31 10.55 -20.00
N GLY A 257 -8.61 10.59 -19.70
CA GLY A 257 -9.26 9.66 -18.78
C GLY A 257 -9.35 10.18 -17.33
N GLN A 258 -10.27 9.61 -16.57
CA GLN A 258 -10.48 10.02 -15.19
C GLN A 258 -9.38 9.41 -14.30
N ILE A 259 -8.63 10.29 -13.63
CA ILE A 259 -7.64 9.92 -12.63
C ILE A 259 -8.21 10.28 -11.26
N ASN A 260 -8.20 9.32 -10.35
CA ASN A 260 -8.53 9.55 -8.94
C ASN A 260 -7.25 9.40 -8.12
N CYS A 261 -7.07 10.25 -7.11
CA CYS A 261 -5.89 10.23 -6.26
C CYS A 261 -6.28 10.48 -4.80
N ILE A 262 -5.65 9.73 -3.90
CA ILE A 262 -5.72 9.94 -2.46
C ILE A 262 -4.34 10.48 -2.03
N PRO A 263 -4.16 11.81 -1.95
CA PRO A 263 -2.89 12.40 -1.56
C PRO A 263 -2.66 12.26 -0.05
N ASN A 264 -1.41 12.07 0.35
CA ASN A 264 -0.95 12.25 1.73
C ASN A 264 -0.26 13.61 1.89
N THR A 265 0.61 13.95 0.94
CA THR A 265 1.25 15.26 0.78
C THR A 265 1.26 15.63 -0.71
N ASP A 266 1.74 16.83 -1.05
CA ASP A 266 1.86 17.28 -2.44
C ASP A 266 2.82 16.41 -3.28
N GLU A 267 3.70 15.65 -2.62
CA GLU A 267 4.66 14.75 -3.25
C GLU A 267 4.27 13.27 -3.09
N LYS A 268 3.61 12.90 -1.98
CA LYS A 268 3.32 11.49 -1.67
C LYS A 268 1.85 11.16 -1.83
N TYR A 269 1.55 10.25 -2.74
CA TYR A 269 0.21 9.74 -3.00
C TYR A 269 0.01 8.38 -2.32
N ILE A 270 -1.04 8.21 -1.50
CA ILE A 270 -1.34 6.94 -0.81
C ILE A 270 -1.76 5.87 -1.82
N SER A 271 -2.64 6.27 -2.73
CA SER A 271 -3.07 5.46 -3.86
C SER A 271 -3.58 6.40 -4.94
N PHE A 272 -3.34 6.05 -6.19
CA PHE A 272 -3.93 6.72 -7.34
C PHE A 272 -4.38 5.68 -8.33
N SER A 273 -5.35 6.05 -9.15
CA SER A 273 -5.96 5.15 -10.11
C SER A 273 -6.35 5.89 -11.37
N LYS A 274 -6.38 5.14 -12.47
CA LYS A 274 -6.80 5.65 -13.77
C LYS A 274 -7.86 4.73 -14.36
N LYS A 275 -8.96 5.32 -14.80
CA LYS A 275 -10.03 4.59 -15.48
C LYS A 275 -9.62 4.29 -16.92
N VAL A 276 -9.67 3.01 -17.31
CA VAL A 276 -9.40 2.52 -18.66
C VAL A 276 -10.66 1.80 -19.14
N GLY A 277 -11.50 2.55 -19.86
CA GLY A 277 -12.83 2.07 -20.26
C GLY A 277 -13.72 1.75 -19.04
N PRO A 278 -14.21 0.51 -18.90
CA PRO A 278 -15.11 0.10 -17.81
C PRO A 278 -14.40 -0.41 -16.55
N ILE A 279 -13.07 -0.56 -16.58
CA ILE A 279 -12.28 -0.96 -15.42
C ILE A 279 -11.30 0.14 -15.00
N GLU A 280 -10.76 0.02 -13.80
CA GLU A 280 -9.82 0.96 -13.20
C GLU A 280 -8.49 0.27 -12.91
N MET A 281 -7.37 0.80 -13.39
CA MET A 281 -6.06 0.38 -12.89
C MET A 281 -5.73 1.18 -11.64
N ARG A 282 -5.50 0.49 -10.52
CA ARG A 282 -5.28 1.10 -9.21
C ARG A 282 -3.87 0.80 -8.73
N PHE A 283 -3.09 1.85 -8.53
CA PHE A 283 -1.71 1.73 -8.05
C PHE A 283 -1.69 1.66 -6.53
N ILE A 284 -0.96 0.68 -6.01
CA ILE A 284 -0.92 0.31 -4.60
C ILE A 284 0.52 0.19 -4.13
N ASP A 285 0.79 0.77 -2.96
CA ASP A 285 2.06 0.65 -2.27
C ASP A 285 2.03 -0.50 -1.26
N SER A 286 2.73 -1.58 -1.55
CA SER A 286 2.78 -2.75 -0.65
C SER A 286 3.48 -2.46 0.68
N CYS A 287 4.36 -1.46 0.75
CA CYS A 287 5.08 -1.08 1.97
C CYS A 287 4.14 -0.52 3.05
N ARG A 288 2.94 -0.07 2.65
CA ARG A 288 1.88 0.35 3.59
C ARG A 288 1.25 -0.80 4.37
N PHE A 289 1.28 -2.01 3.82
CA PHE A 289 0.77 -3.22 4.49
C PHE A 289 1.90 -4.02 5.14
N MET A 290 3.08 -4.00 4.52
CA MET A 290 4.27 -4.72 4.98
C MET A 290 5.44 -3.73 5.08
N PRO A 291 5.60 -3.03 6.22
CA PRO A 291 6.54 -1.92 6.38
C PRO A 291 7.97 -2.38 6.65
N ASN A 292 8.46 -3.33 5.85
CA ASN A 292 9.82 -3.86 5.90
C ASN A 292 10.38 -3.95 4.48
N SER A 293 11.70 -3.95 4.34
CA SER A 293 12.34 -4.11 3.04
C SER A 293 12.02 -5.48 2.42
N LEU A 294 12.04 -5.56 1.08
CA LEU A 294 11.88 -6.83 0.37
C LEU A 294 12.89 -7.89 0.84
N ASP A 295 14.13 -7.50 1.15
CA ASP A 295 15.14 -8.42 1.68
C ASP A 295 14.71 -9.08 3.00
N THR A 296 14.20 -8.28 3.94
CA THR A 296 13.65 -8.81 5.20
C THR A 296 12.44 -9.71 4.95
N LEU A 297 11.55 -9.33 4.03
CA LEU A 297 10.36 -10.13 3.71
C LEU A 297 10.70 -11.47 3.08
N VAL A 298 11.69 -11.51 2.18
CA VAL A 298 12.19 -12.73 1.56
C VAL A 298 12.79 -13.68 2.60
N LYS A 299 13.60 -13.16 3.53
CA LYS A 299 14.21 -13.95 4.61
C LYS A 299 13.19 -14.58 5.56
N ASN A 300 12.00 -14.00 5.69
CA ASN A 300 10.93 -14.50 6.55
C ASN A 300 10.09 -15.61 5.91
N LEU A 301 10.29 -15.91 4.61
CA LEU A 301 9.54 -16.93 3.90
C LEU A 301 10.34 -18.23 3.78
N MET A 302 9.65 -19.36 3.91
CA MET A 302 10.22 -20.68 3.63
C MET A 302 10.35 -20.91 2.13
N LYS A 303 11.31 -21.75 1.73
CA LYS A 303 11.60 -21.99 0.30
C LYS A 303 10.40 -22.48 -0.49
N ASP A 304 9.47 -23.24 0.09
CA ASP A 304 8.29 -23.75 -0.59
C ASP A 304 7.16 -22.71 -0.76
N GLN A 305 7.28 -21.54 -0.12
CA GLN A 305 6.29 -20.47 -0.16
C GLN A 305 6.42 -19.57 -1.40
N PHE A 306 7.56 -19.60 -2.11
CA PHE A 306 7.80 -18.82 -3.34
C PHE A 306 7.16 -19.45 -4.58
N LYS A 307 5.87 -19.75 -4.49
CA LYS A 307 5.10 -20.46 -5.53
C LYS A 307 5.19 -19.78 -6.90
N ASN A 308 5.01 -18.45 -6.93
CA ASN A 308 5.05 -17.69 -8.18
C ASN A 308 6.46 -17.65 -8.79
N THR A 309 7.50 -17.51 -7.97
CA THR A 309 8.90 -17.54 -8.44
C THR A 309 9.23 -18.90 -9.03
N LYS A 310 8.80 -19.99 -8.38
CA LYS A 310 9.00 -21.36 -8.87
C LYS A 310 8.23 -21.66 -10.16
N GLU A 311 7.08 -21.05 -10.34
CA GLU A 311 6.26 -21.18 -11.54
C GLU A 311 6.93 -20.53 -12.76
N VAL A 312 7.61 -19.40 -12.54
CA VAL A 312 8.26 -18.62 -13.60
C VAL A 312 9.69 -19.11 -13.89
N PHE A 313 10.45 -19.45 -12.86
CA PHE A 313 11.87 -19.78 -12.98
C PHE A 313 12.10 -21.28 -12.73
N ASN A 314 12.92 -21.91 -13.56
CA ASN A 314 13.27 -23.31 -13.42
C ASN A 314 14.04 -23.58 -12.11
N ASN A 315 14.16 -24.87 -11.73
CA ASN A 315 14.83 -25.28 -10.48
C ASN A 315 16.31 -24.86 -10.41
N GLU A 316 17.00 -24.62 -11.52
CA GLU A 316 18.42 -24.26 -11.51
C GLU A 316 18.66 -22.83 -11.00
N TYR A 317 17.78 -21.90 -11.38
CA TYR A 317 17.88 -20.50 -10.97
C TYR A 317 17.10 -20.21 -9.67
N TYR A 318 16.12 -21.05 -9.34
CA TYR A 318 15.26 -20.85 -8.18
C TYR A 318 16.02 -20.57 -6.88
N GLU A 319 17.01 -21.40 -6.55
CA GLU A 319 17.80 -21.24 -5.32
C GLU A 319 18.63 -19.94 -5.30
N LEU A 320 18.96 -19.40 -6.47
CA LEU A 320 19.67 -18.12 -6.62
C LEU A 320 18.73 -16.90 -6.57
N LEU A 321 17.40 -17.11 -6.59
CA LEU A 321 16.40 -16.06 -6.55
C LEU A 321 15.74 -15.92 -5.16
N LEU A 322 16.13 -16.76 -4.20
CA LEU A 322 15.66 -16.73 -2.81
C LEU A 322 16.45 -15.76 -1.92
N ARG A 323 17.43 -15.06 -2.47
CA ARG A 323 18.18 -13.99 -1.81
C ARG A 323 18.18 -12.77 -2.74
N LYS A 324 18.03 -11.59 -2.15
CA LYS A 324 18.17 -10.33 -2.89
C LYS A 324 19.64 -10.16 -3.30
N GLY A 325 19.90 -9.89 -4.58
CA GLY A 325 21.23 -9.50 -5.06
C GLY A 325 21.49 -8.01 -4.81
N VAL A 326 22.75 -7.61 -4.87
CA VAL A 326 23.18 -6.21 -4.70
C VAL A 326 23.27 -5.56 -6.07
N TYR A 327 22.71 -4.35 -6.19
CA TYR A 327 22.73 -3.59 -7.43
C TYR A 327 23.62 -2.34 -7.28
N PRO A 328 24.60 -2.12 -8.17
CA PRO A 328 25.54 -1.02 -8.05
C PRO A 328 24.92 0.28 -8.59
N TYR A 329 23.98 0.87 -7.86
CA TYR A 329 23.21 2.04 -8.31
C TYR A 329 24.09 3.22 -8.77
N GLU A 330 25.20 3.50 -8.08
CA GLU A 330 26.11 4.62 -8.40
C GLU A 330 26.99 4.39 -9.65
N TYR A 331 27.15 3.13 -10.04
CA TYR A 331 27.84 2.71 -11.25
C TYR A 331 26.90 2.70 -12.46
N MET A 332 25.61 2.41 -12.22
CA MET A 332 24.57 2.35 -13.24
C MET A 332 24.09 3.75 -13.60
N ASP A 333 24.96 4.57 -14.19
CA ASP A 333 24.69 5.96 -14.57
C ASP A 333 24.41 6.16 -16.06
N SER A 334 24.55 5.12 -16.89
CA SER A 334 24.35 5.25 -18.33
C SER A 334 23.81 3.98 -19.02
N PRO A 335 23.17 4.10 -20.20
CA PRO A 335 22.70 2.96 -20.98
C PRO A 335 23.79 2.00 -21.43
N GLU A 336 25.01 2.49 -21.65
CA GLU A 336 26.15 1.67 -22.06
C GLU A 336 26.49 0.62 -20.98
N LYS A 337 26.31 0.97 -19.70
CA LYS A 337 26.53 0.05 -18.57
C LYS A 337 25.61 -1.16 -18.57
N LEU A 338 24.41 -1.05 -19.13
CA LEU A 338 23.48 -2.20 -19.27
C LEU A 338 23.92 -3.21 -20.34
N MET A 339 24.86 -2.82 -21.22
CA MET A 339 25.38 -3.67 -22.28
C MET A 339 26.66 -4.40 -21.86
N GLU A 340 27.20 -4.10 -20.68
CA GLU A 340 28.36 -4.77 -20.13
C GLU A 340 28.03 -6.23 -19.77
N THR A 341 28.95 -7.13 -20.09
CA THR A 341 28.78 -8.59 -19.91
C THR A 341 29.52 -9.14 -18.70
N LYS A 342 30.22 -8.28 -17.96
CA LYS A 342 30.97 -8.61 -16.76
C LYS A 342 30.35 -7.90 -15.57
N LEU A 343 30.45 -8.54 -14.41
CA LEU A 343 30.14 -7.88 -13.14
C LEU A 343 31.11 -6.69 -12.96
N PRO A 344 30.64 -5.51 -12.51
CA PRO A 344 31.50 -4.39 -12.15
C PRO A 344 32.51 -4.78 -11.05
N PHE A 345 33.57 -4.02 -10.90
CA PHE A 345 34.54 -4.31 -9.83
C PHE A 345 33.93 -4.01 -8.45
N LYS A 346 34.51 -4.58 -7.40
CA LYS A 346 33.96 -4.45 -6.04
C LYS A 346 33.83 -2.99 -5.60
N GLU A 347 34.77 -2.15 -6.03
CA GLU A 347 34.82 -0.71 -5.74
C GLU A 347 33.68 0.07 -6.41
N ASP A 348 33.10 -0.47 -7.49
CA ASP A 348 31.97 0.14 -8.20
C ASP A 348 30.64 -0.02 -7.46
N PHE A 349 30.59 -0.85 -6.41
CA PHE A 349 29.40 -1.06 -5.57
C PHE A 349 29.29 -0.08 -4.40
N TYR A 350 30.24 0.84 -4.23
CA TYR A 350 30.20 1.82 -3.14
C TYR A 350 28.90 2.65 -3.18
N SER A 351 28.17 2.64 -2.06
CA SER A 351 26.94 3.40 -1.90
C SER A 351 27.19 4.66 -1.08
N LYS A 352 26.98 5.84 -1.68
CA LYS A 352 27.04 7.12 -0.92
C LYS A 352 25.92 7.26 0.10
N LEU A 353 24.80 6.56 -0.10
CA LEU A 353 23.64 6.62 0.78
C LEU A 353 23.93 5.94 2.13
N THR A 354 24.62 4.80 2.10
CA THR A 354 25.02 4.06 3.31
C THR A 354 26.44 4.39 3.75
N GLY A 355 27.28 4.87 2.84
CA GLY A 355 28.70 5.12 3.07
C GLY A 355 29.56 3.85 3.08
N GLU A 356 29.05 2.77 2.50
CA GLU A 356 29.61 1.41 2.62
C GLU A 356 29.83 0.78 1.24
N ASP A 357 30.86 -0.05 1.14
CA ASP A 357 31.11 -0.96 0.02
C ASP A 357 30.29 -2.26 0.14
N ILE A 358 30.23 -3.03 -0.93
CA ILE A 358 29.64 -4.38 -0.90
C ILE A 358 30.46 -5.34 -0.04
N ASP A 359 29.78 -6.22 0.69
CA ASP A 359 30.40 -7.31 1.43
C ASP A 359 31.01 -8.39 0.50
N ASP A 360 32.05 -9.08 0.94
CA ASP A 360 32.69 -10.15 0.15
C ASP A 360 31.72 -11.29 -0.17
N ASP A 361 30.87 -11.70 0.78
CA ASP A 361 29.91 -12.79 0.61
C ASP A 361 28.78 -12.41 -0.36
N ASP A 362 28.38 -11.13 -0.38
CA ASP A 362 27.40 -10.60 -1.32
C ASP A 362 27.99 -10.54 -2.75
N TYR A 363 29.23 -10.06 -2.89
CA TYR A 363 29.90 -9.96 -4.19
C TYR A 363 30.17 -11.34 -4.80
N GLU A 364 30.62 -12.32 -4.01
CA GLU A 364 30.81 -13.71 -4.50
C GLU A 364 29.48 -14.35 -4.92
N TYR A 365 28.40 -14.09 -4.16
CA TYR A 365 27.07 -14.56 -4.49
C TYR A 365 26.57 -14.01 -5.84
N ASP A 366 26.69 -12.70 -6.06
CA ASP A 366 26.29 -12.07 -7.32
C ASP A 366 27.19 -12.49 -8.48
N ASN A 367 28.50 -12.69 -8.26
CA ASN A 367 29.40 -13.21 -9.28
C ASN A 367 28.98 -14.62 -9.76
N LYS A 368 28.54 -15.48 -8.83
CA LYS A 368 27.98 -16.80 -9.18
C LYS A 368 26.68 -16.69 -9.97
N LYS A 369 25.84 -15.71 -9.66
CA LYS A 369 24.60 -15.39 -10.39
C LYS A 369 24.91 -14.98 -11.83
N TYR A 370 25.86 -14.05 -12.01
CA TYR A 370 26.33 -13.57 -13.31
C TYR A 370 26.97 -14.65 -14.18
N GLY A 371 27.80 -15.51 -13.57
CA GLY A 371 28.44 -16.62 -14.28
C GLY A 371 27.45 -17.61 -14.93
N LYS A 372 26.18 -17.58 -14.53
CA LYS A 372 25.09 -18.36 -15.11
C LYS A 372 24.20 -17.58 -16.10
N HIS A 373 24.68 -16.45 -16.62
CA HIS A 373 23.96 -15.56 -17.54
C HIS A 373 22.67 -14.93 -16.98
N LEU A 374 22.53 -14.86 -15.66
CA LEU A 374 21.60 -13.91 -15.06
C LEU A 374 22.27 -12.53 -15.18
N SER A 375 21.82 -11.73 -16.14
CA SER A 375 22.40 -10.42 -16.44
C SER A 375 22.40 -9.48 -15.21
N VAL A 376 23.12 -8.36 -15.32
CA VAL A 376 23.02 -7.18 -14.44
C VAL A 376 21.58 -6.72 -14.19
N ARG A 377 20.66 -7.09 -15.07
CA ARG A 377 19.24 -6.74 -15.02
C ARG A 377 18.60 -7.52 -13.86
N GLN A 378 18.21 -6.80 -12.81
CA GLN A 378 17.60 -7.36 -11.60
C GLN A 378 16.37 -8.23 -11.90
#